data_AF-A0A7W9QHQ4-F1
#
_entry.id   AF-A0A7W9QHQ4-F1
#
_cell.length_a   1.000
_cell.length_b   1.000
_cell.length_c   1.000
_cell.angle_alpha   90.00
_cell.angle_beta   90.00
_cell.angle_gamma   90.00
#
_symmetry.space_group_name_H-M   'P 1'
#
loop_
_entity.id
_entity.type
_entity.pdbx_description
1 polymer ?
#
loop_
_entity_poly.entity_id
_entity_poly.type
_entity_poly.pdbx_seq_one_letter_code
_entity_poly.pdbx_strand_id
1 'polypeptide(L)'
;MFIWTLITRGEHLFAPRPLEAAQPTEIQQEWAARRNTAWFQFSRPDPLRHYADLRRLLTNYAQRLARDIDSGAGQIINISTFGSHPQ
;
A
#
# COMPACT_ATOMS: atom_id res chain seq x y z
N MET A 1 -1.67 -4.55 0.89
CA MET A 1 -0.35 -5.11 1.30
C MET A 1 0.74 -4.82 0.28
N PHE A 2 0.70 -5.34 -0.95
CA PHE A 2 1.81 -5.15 -1.92
C PHE A 2 2.12 -3.67 -2.21
N ILE A 3 1.08 -2.84 -2.46
CA ILE A 3 1.22 -1.39 -2.65
C ILE A 3 1.81 -0.71 -1.39
N TRP A 4 1.33 -1.10 -0.20
CA TRP A 4 1.85 -0.56 1.07
C TRP A 4 3.35 -0.83 1.22
N THR A 5 3.80 -2.06 0.96
CA THR A 5 5.23 -2.40 1.01
C THR A 5 6.04 -1.63 -0.02
N LEU A 6 5.53 -1.39 -1.22
CA LEU A 6 6.24 -0.58 -2.21
C LEU A 6 6.40 0.89 -1.79
N ILE A 7 5.36 1.47 -1.19
CA ILE A 7 5.36 2.88 -0.78
C ILE A 7 6.20 3.08 0.48
N THR A 8 6.00 2.24 1.50
CA THR A 8 6.63 2.40 2.82
C THR A 8 7.98 1.72 2.94
N ARG A 9 8.30 0.81 2.00
CA ARG A 9 9.44 -0.14 2.09
C ARG A 9 9.42 -1.01 3.35
N GLY A 10 8.29 -1.06 4.06
CA GLY A 10 8.13 -1.81 5.30
C GLY A 10 7.66 -3.24 5.09
N GLU A 11 7.80 -4.03 6.15
CA GLU A 11 7.32 -5.42 6.16
C GLU A 11 5.83 -5.51 5.90
N HIS A 12 5.48 -6.43 5.01
CA HIS A 12 4.13 -6.58 4.50
C HIS A 12 3.09 -6.98 5.55
N LEU A 13 3.55 -7.66 6.61
CA LEU A 13 2.71 -8.07 7.73
C LEU A 13 2.12 -6.87 8.49
N PHE A 14 2.80 -5.73 8.49
CA PHE A 14 2.33 -4.50 9.14
C PHE A 14 1.43 -3.62 8.27
N ALA A 15 1.15 -4.03 7.02
CA ALA A 15 0.23 -3.28 6.17
C ALA A 15 -1.15 -3.16 6.83
N PRO A 16 -1.72 -1.94 6.98
CA PRO A 16 -3.04 -1.73 7.55
C PRO A 16 -4.12 -2.53 6.81
N ARG A 17 -5.10 -3.08 7.56
CA ARG A 17 -6.16 -3.94 7.02
C ARG A 17 -7.55 -3.58 7.56
N PRO A 18 -8.03 -2.34 7.37
CA PRO A 18 -9.30 -1.91 7.94
C PRO A 18 -10.49 -2.75 7.45
N LEU A 19 -10.45 -3.21 6.18
CA LEU A 19 -11.50 -4.07 5.63
C LEU A 19 -11.50 -5.46 6.25
N GLU A 20 -10.33 -6.06 6.49
CA GLU A 20 -10.21 -7.37 7.14
C GLU A 20 -10.62 -7.26 8.62
N ALA A 21 -10.18 -6.22 9.32
CA ALA A 21 -10.51 -6.00 10.73
C ALA A 21 -12.00 -5.80 11.00
N ALA A 22 -12.77 -5.38 9.99
CA ALA A 22 -14.22 -5.24 10.06
C ALA A 22 -15.00 -6.55 9.83
N GLN A 23 -14.32 -7.64 9.43
CA GLN A 23 -14.97 -8.93 9.14
C GLN A 23 -15.06 -9.83 10.39
N PRO A 24 -15.96 -10.83 10.39
CA PRO A 24 -15.95 -11.93 11.36
C PRO A 24 -14.63 -12.72 11.34
N THR A 25 -14.27 -13.35 12.46
CA THR A 25 -13.00 -14.06 12.67
C THR A 25 -12.73 -15.12 11.60
N GLU A 26 -13.75 -15.87 11.18
CA GLU A 26 -13.62 -16.92 10.17
C GLU A 26 -13.20 -16.35 8.81
N ILE A 27 -13.78 -15.20 8.44
CA ILE A 27 -13.45 -14.50 7.20
C ILE A 27 -12.05 -13.88 7.28
N GLN A 28 -11.66 -13.36 8.45
CA GLN A 28 -10.30 -12.86 8.66
C GLN A 28 -9.24 -13.95 8.43
N GLN A 29 -9.47 -15.15 8.96
CA GLN A 29 -8.56 -16.28 8.77
C GLN A 29 -8.45 -16.70 7.30
N GLU A 30 -9.58 -16.76 6.59
CA GLU A 30 -9.62 -17.09 5.17
C GLU A 30 -8.87 -16.04 4.33
N TRP A 31 -9.07 -14.76 4.64
CA TRP A 31 -8.39 -13.65 3.98
C TRP A 31 -6.89 -13.64 4.28
N ALA A 32 -6.51 -14.00 5.51
CA ALA A 32 -5.12 -14.15 5.90
C ALA A 32 -4.41 -15.23 5.09
N ALA A 33 -5.04 -16.39 4.89
CA ALA A 33 -4.50 -17.46 4.06
C ALA A 33 -4.32 -17.02 2.60
N ARG A 34 -5.35 -16.40 2.01
CA ARG A 34 -5.31 -15.89 0.62
C ARG A 34 -4.21 -14.85 0.42
N ARG A 35 -4.04 -13.95 1.38
CA ARG A 35 -3.02 -12.90 1.34
C ARG A 35 -1.61 -13.46 1.33
N ASN A 36 -1.32 -14.48 2.15
CA ASN A 36 -0.01 -15.11 2.18
C ASN A 36 0.33 -15.77 0.82
N THR A 37 -0.65 -16.45 0.21
CA THR A 37 -0.51 -17.01 -1.14
C THR A 37 -0.25 -15.93 -2.19
N ALA A 38 -1.04 -14.84 -2.17
CA ALA A 38 -0.86 -13.74 -3.10
C ALA A 38 0.51 -13.07 -2.94
N TRP A 39 0.99 -12.89 -1.71
CA TRP A 39 2.31 -12.36 -1.42
C TRP A 39 3.42 -13.21 -2.02
N PHE A 40 3.39 -14.52 -1.75
CA PHE A 40 4.38 -15.46 -2.30
C PHE A 40 4.46 -15.36 -3.83
N GLN A 41 3.31 -15.22 -4.49
CA GLN A 41 3.28 -15.03 -5.94
C GLN A 41 3.86 -13.70 -6.38
N PHE A 42 3.65 -12.62 -5.65
CA PHE A 42 4.21 -11.31 -6.00
C PHE A 42 5.71 -11.18 -5.69
N SER A 43 6.21 -11.85 -4.65
CA SER A 43 7.60 -11.71 -4.20
C SER A 43 8.57 -12.62 -4.93
N ARG A 44 8.10 -13.72 -5.52
CA ARG A 44 9.00 -14.69 -6.19
C ARG A 44 9.57 -14.14 -7.52
N PRO A 45 10.76 -14.61 -7.95
CA PRO A 45 11.39 -14.15 -9.20
C PRO A 45 10.60 -14.51 -10.47
N ASP A 46 9.95 -15.67 -10.48
CA ASP A 46 9.22 -16.19 -11.65
C ASP A 46 7.72 -16.42 -11.34
N PRO A 47 6.91 -15.36 -11.19
CA PRO A 47 5.46 -15.45 -10.93
C PRO A 47 4.70 -16.11 -12.07
N LEU A 48 3.56 -16.76 -11.76
CA LEU A 48 2.61 -17.15 -12.81
C LEU A 48 2.21 -15.91 -13.60
N ARG A 49 2.03 -16.06 -14.93
CA ARG A 49 1.84 -14.94 -15.86
C ARG A 49 0.81 -13.89 -15.40
N HIS A 50 -0.35 -14.33 -14.92
CA HIS A 50 -1.39 -13.41 -14.43
C HIS A 50 -0.96 -12.62 -13.17
N TYR A 51 -0.16 -13.22 -12.28
CA TYR A 51 0.44 -12.49 -11.16
C TYR A 51 1.56 -11.55 -11.60
N ALA A 52 2.31 -11.89 -12.65
CA ALA A 52 3.32 -11.01 -13.23
C ALA A 52 2.68 -9.73 -13.79
N ASP A 53 1.60 -9.90 -14.57
CA ASP A 53 0.83 -8.79 -15.13
C ASP A 53 0.21 -7.92 -14.04
N LEU A 54 -0.40 -8.56 -13.03
CA LEU A 54 -0.96 -7.85 -11.89
C LEU A 54 0.11 -7.12 -11.07
N ARG A 55 1.29 -7.74 -10.83
CA ARG A 55 2.43 -7.11 -10.16
C ARG A 55 2.89 -5.85 -10.88
N ARG A 56 2.94 -5.88 -12.21
CA ARG A 56 3.30 -4.71 -13.03
C ARG A 56 2.30 -3.58 -12.86
N LEU A 57 1.00 -3.88 -12.94
CA LEU A 57 -0.07 -2.88 -12.75
C LEU A 57 -0.02 -2.26 -11.35
N LEU A 58 0.11 -3.09 -10.31
CA LEU A 58 0.19 -2.62 -8.93
C LEU A 58 1.45 -1.80 -8.66
N THR A 59 2.59 -2.17 -9.26
CA THR A 59 3.83 -1.38 -9.16
C THR A 59 3.67 0.01 -9.76
N ASN A 60 3.12 0.09 -10.98
CA ASN A 60 2.89 1.37 -11.65
C ASN A 60 1.94 2.26 -10.85
N TYR A 61 0.87 1.67 -10.31
CA TYR A 61 -0.06 2.36 -9.45
C TYR A 61 0.61 2.86 -8.16
N ALA A 62 1.40 2.02 -7.48
CA ALA A 62 2.10 2.40 -6.26
C ALA A 62 3.08 3.55 -6.48
N GLN A 63 3.82 3.55 -7.59
CA GLN A 63 4.72 4.64 -7.96
C GLN A 63 3.98 5.96 -8.20
N ARG A 64 2.81 5.91 -8.86
CA ARG A 64 1.97 7.09 -9.05
C ARG A 64 1.44 7.59 -7.72
N LEU A 65 0.90 6.70 -6.90
CA LEU A 65 0.35 7.04 -5.58
C LEU A 65 1.42 7.65 -4.68
N ALA A 66 2.66 7.15 -4.68
CA ALA A 66 3.76 7.74 -3.93
C ALA A 66 4.03 9.18 -4.37
N ARG A 67 4.12 9.45 -5.68
CA ARG A 67 4.29 10.82 -6.20
C ARG A 67 3.14 11.74 -5.82
N ASP A 68 1.91 11.25 -5.86
CA ASP A 68 0.72 12.03 -5.50
C ASP A 68 0.74 12.37 -3.99
N ILE A 69 1.15 11.43 -3.13
CA ILE A 69 1.36 11.66 -1.69
C ILE A 69 2.46 12.69 -1.46
N ASP A 70 3.62 12.54 -2.10
CA ASP A 70 4.76 13.47 -1.94
C ASP A 70 4.39 14.90 -2.39
N SER A 71 3.62 15.01 -3.48
CA SER A 71 3.12 16.28 -4.01
C SER A 71 2.08 16.92 -3.07
N GLY A 72 1.19 16.12 -2.48
CA GLY A 72 0.20 16.57 -1.50
C GLY A 72 0.82 16.96 -0.15
N ALA A 73 1.85 16.24 0.30
CA ALA A 73 2.63 16.58 1.49
C ALA A 73 3.32 17.94 1.31
N GLY A 74 3.86 18.22 0.12
CA GLY A 74 4.41 19.54 -0.23
C GLY A 74 3.38 20.68 -0.13
N GLN A 75 2.10 20.42 -0.45
CA GLN A 75 1.02 21.40 -0.29
C GLN A 75 0.70 21.66 1.20
N ILE A 76 0.63 20.62 2.03
CA ILE A 76 0.34 20.76 3.47
C ILE A 76 1.45 21.53 4.20
N ILE A 77 2.72 21.29 3.85
CA ILE A 77 3.87 22.00 4.43
C ILE A 77 3.84 23.49 4.03
N ASN A 78 3.48 23.79 2.78
CA ASN A 78 3.36 25.17 2.31
C ASN A 78 2.22 25.93 3.02
N ILE A 79 1.06 25.30 3.24
CA ILE A 79 -0.07 25.95 3.94
C ILE A 79 0.26 26.27 5.40
N SER A 80 1.04 25.39 6.06
CA SER A 80 1.42 25.54 7.47
C SER A 80 2.47 26.65 7.71
N THR A 81 3.16 27.11 6.66
CA THR A 81 4.23 28.12 6.78
C THR A 81 3.69 29.57 6.66
N PHE A 82 2.46 29.77 6.17
CA PHE A 82 1.87 31.11 6.03
C PHE A 82 1.08 31.62 7.25
N GLY A 83 1.03 30.85 8.35
CA GLY A 83 0.29 31.22 9.56
C GLY A 83 1.19 31.63 10.73
N SER A 84 1.91 32.75 10.64
CA SER A 84 2.61 33.33 11.80
C SER A 84 2.85 34.85 11.66
N HIS A 85 1.84 35.67 12.00
CA HIS A 85 1.89 36.69 13.06
C HIS A 85 0.75 37.73 12.91
N PRO A 86 0.06 38.10 14.01
CA PRO A 86 -0.88 39.22 14.05
C PRO A 86 -0.14 40.54 14.36
N GLN A 87 -0.71 41.66 13.89
CA GLN A 87 -0.54 43.00 14.45
C GLN A 87 -1.81 43.38 15.19
#